data_AF-A0AAD6N9E7-F1
#
_entry.id   AF-A0AAD6N9E7-F1
#
_cell.length_a   1.000
_cell.length_b   1.000
_cell.length_c   1.000
_cell.angle_alpha   90.00
_cell.angle_beta   90.00
_cell.angle_gamma   90.00
#
_symmetry.space_group_name_H-M   'P 1'
#
loop_
_entity.id
_entity.type
_entity.pdbx_description
1 polymer ?
#
loop_
_entity_poly.entity_id
_entity_poly.type
_entity_poly.pdbx_seq_one_letter_code
_entity_poly.pdbx_strand_id
1 'polypeptide(L)'
;MPTETKSRRRRWIHTGGPITNITDVPEGWSSCEPDLHKDDVDGQIACCRERIRDAIMPDIFRHRLAHFLQRRSQMIASERSGLPWPVVQRLSFLKATKYLLELNGDHDEQMPNINGLMEAYQSDKKFEKGAISYWYQGAQIYPEKDGDKLDYWQATHLQSRFTGASSFWVEGLDVPWSAEVSLH
;
A
#
# COMPACT_ATOMS: atom_id res chain seq x y z
N MET A 1 -19.77 1.55 12.64
CA MET A 1 -20.33 1.14 11.33
C MET A 1 -19.65 -0.16 10.92
N PRO A 2 -20.36 -1.15 10.37
CA PRO A 2 -19.73 -2.38 9.91
C PRO A 2 -18.75 -2.01 8.79
N THR A 3 -17.48 -2.35 8.99
CA THR A 3 -16.43 -2.20 7.98
C THR A 3 -16.87 -2.92 6.71
N GLU A 4 -17.05 -2.15 5.64
CA GLU A 4 -17.31 -2.67 4.30
C GLU A 4 -16.16 -3.62 3.95
N THR A 5 -16.36 -4.92 4.14
CA THR A 5 -15.36 -5.93 3.78
C THR A 5 -15.21 -5.86 2.28
N LYS A 6 -14.07 -5.34 1.79
CA LYS A 6 -13.74 -5.35 0.35
C LYS A 6 -14.08 -6.73 -0.19
N SER A 7 -15.04 -6.78 -1.12
CA SER A 7 -15.48 -8.03 -1.73
C SER A 7 -14.27 -8.75 -2.31
N ARG A 8 -13.96 -9.91 -1.74
CA ARG A 8 -12.80 -10.69 -2.15
C ARG A 8 -12.97 -11.09 -3.61
N ARG A 9 -11.94 -10.92 -4.44
CA ARG A 9 -12.05 -11.25 -5.87
C ARG A 9 -12.51 -12.70 -6.06
N ARG A 10 -13.48 -12.89 -6.95
CA ARG A 10 -13.88 -14.23 -7.38
C ARG A 10 -12.77 -14.79 -8.27
N ARG A 11 -12.17 -15.90 -7.84
CA ARG A 11 -11.17 -16.59 -8.65
C ARG A 11 -11.86 -17.42 -9.73
N TRP A 12 -11.49 -17.19 -10.97
CA TRP A 12 -11.96 -17.93 -12.13
C TRP A 12 -10.85 -18.90 -12.55
N ILE A 13 -11.07 -20.19 -12.40
CA ILE A 13 -10.08 -21.21 -12.77
C ILE A 13 -10.54 -21.85 -14.08
N HIS A 14 -9.78 -21.68 -15.16
CA HIS A 14 -10.01 -22.36 -16.43
C HIS A 14 -8.85 -23.30 -16.74
N THR A 15 -9.17 -24.55 -17.07
CA THR A 15 -8.19 -25.63 -17.31
C THR A 15 -8.08 -26.03 -18.78
N GLY A 16 -8.86 -25.40 -19.67
CA GLY A 16 -8.81 -25.63 -21.11
C GLY A 16 -7.77 -24.77 -21.83
N GLY A 17 -7.85 -24.73 -23.17
CA GLY A 17 -7.05 -23.81 -23.97
C GLY A 17 -7.31 -22.34 -23.58
N PRO A 18 -6.33 -21.44 -23.70
CA PRO A 18 -6.49 -20.05 -23.27
C PRO A 18 -7.67 -19.35 -23.95
N ILE A 19 -8.50 -18.68 -23.15
CA ILE A 19 -9.54 -17.77 -23.65
C ILE A 19 -8.85 -16.45 -23.98
N THR A 20 -8.75 -16.10 -25.27
CA THR A 20 -8.09 -14.86 -25.73
C THR A 20 -9.05 -13.84 -26.32
N ASN A 21 -10.31 -14.23 -26.52
CA ASN A 21 -11.37 -13.35 -27.00
C ASN A 21 -12.25 -12.91 -25.82
N ILE A 22 -12.51 -11.60 -25.73
CA ILE A 22 -13.29 -11.01 -24.64
C ILE A 22 -14.75 -11.49 -24.64
N THR A 23 -15.31 -11.90 -25.77
CA THR A 23 -16.69 -12.42 -25.85
C THR A 23 -16.85 -13.81 -25.22
N ASP A 24 -15.73 -14.52 -25.05
CA ASP A 24 -15.72 -15.90 -24.58
C ASP A 24 -15.40 -16.00 -23.08
N VAL A 25 -15.20 -14.85 -22.42
CA VAL A 25 -14.94 -14.81 -20.97
C VAL A 25 -16.20 -15.19 -20.19
N PRO A 26 -16.06 -15.84 -19.02
CA PRO A 26 -17.21 -16.18 -18.18
C PRO A 26 -18.01 -14.95 -17.77
N GLU A 27 -19.32 -15.09 -17.65
CA GLU A 27 -20.19 -14.03 -17.17
C GLU A 27 -19.75 -13.53 -15.77
N GLY A 28 -19.64 -12.22 -15.60
CA GLY A 28 -19.15 -11.61 -14.36
C GLY A 28 -17.64 -11.71 -14.15
N TRP A 29 -16.88 -12.25 -15.11
CA TRP A 29 -15.44 -12.09 -15.13
C TRP A 29 -15.07 -10.63 -15.33
N SER A 30 -14.08 -10.17 -14.58
CA SER A 30 -13.51 -8.83 -14.73
C SER A 30 -11.99 -8.91 -14.73
N SER A 31 -11.39 -8.02 -15.52
CA SER A 31 -9.96 -7.76 -15.48
C SER A 31 -9.56 -6.86 -14.30
N CYS A 32 -10.51 -6.27 -13.57
CA CYS A 32 -10.22 -5.44 -12.41
C CYS A 32 -9.89 -6.30 -11.18
N GLU A 33 -9.01 -5.78 -10.33
CA GLU A 33 -8.64 -6.40 -9.04
C GLU A 33 -9.04 -5.44 -7.90
N PRO A 34 -10.32 -5.43 -7.51
CA PRO A 34 -10.85 -4.43 -6.58
C PRO A 34 -10.33 -4.58 -5.14
N ASP A 35 -9.82 -5.76 -4.81
CA ASP A 35 -9.23 -6.09 -3.51
C ASP A 35 -7.73 -5.80 -3.44
N LEU A 36 -7.07 -5.49 -4.56
CA LEU A 36 -5.65 -5.18 -4.62
C LEU A 36 -5.42 -3.68 -4.80
N HIS A 37 -4.54 -3.15 -3.95
CA HIS A 37 -4.13 -1.78 -4.09
C HIS A 37 -3.16 -1.59 -5.28
N LYS A 38 -3.24 -0.47 -6.02
CA LYS A 38 -2.36 -0.20 -7.18
C LYS A 38 -0.86 -0.07 -6.83
N ASP A 39 -0.56 0.21 -5.56
CA ASP A 39 0.80 0.38 -5.03
C ASP A 39 1.33 -0.87 -4.29
N ASP A 40 0.49 -1.91 -4.15
CA ASP A 40 0.96 -3.23 -3.71
C ASP A 40 1.56 -3.98 -4.91
N VAL A 41 2.78 -3.61 -5.29
CA VAL A 41 3.42 -4.12 -6.52
C VAL A 41 3.62 -5.64 -6.47
N ASP A 42 3.98 -6.20 -5.31
CA ASP A 42 4.10 -7.66 -5.15
C ASP A 42 2.73 -8.36 -5.27
N GLY A 43 1.69 -7.81 -4.64
CA GLY A 43 0.32 -8.32 -4.78
C GLY A 43 -0.16 -8.29 -6.24
N GLN A 44 0.12 -7.22 -6.96
CA GLN A 44 -0.19 -7.07 -8.38
C GLN A 44 0.59 -8.08 -9.26
N ILE A 45 1.89 -8.29 -8.99
CA ILE A 45 2.71 -9.29 -9.69
C ILE A 45 2.17 -10.71 -9.44
N ALA A 46 1.89 -11.05 -8.18
CA ALA A 46 1.36 -12.35 -7.80
C ALA A 46 0.00 -12.62 -8.47
N CYS A 47 -0.88 -11.62 -8.46
CA CYS A 47 -2.15 -11.67 -9.14
C CYS A 47 -2.02 -11.87 -10.66
N CYS A 48 -1.14 -11.12 -11.33
CA CYS A 48 -0.92 -11.31 -12.76
C CYS A 48 -0.46 -12.74 -13.07
N ARG A 49 0.47 -13.29 -12.26
CA ARG A 49 0.93 -14.69 -12.40
C ARG A 49 -0.19 -15.70 -12.17
N GLU A 50 -1.11 -15.44 -11.24
CA GLU A 50 -2.31 -16.26 -11.05
C GLU A 50 -3.24 -16.20 -12.27
N ARG A 51 -3.58 -15.01 -12.74
CA ARG A 51 -4.48 -14.81 -13.89
C ARG A 51 -3.93 -15.39 -15.20
N ILE A 52 -2.61 -15.32 -15.40
CA ILE A 52 -1.95 -15.98 -16.54
C ILE A 52 -2.14 -17.50 -16.48
N ARG A 53 -2.02 -18.11 -15.28
CA ARG A 53 -2.25 -19.56 -15.09
C ARG A 53 -3.71 -19.94 -15.24
N ASP A 54 -4.61 -19.08 -14.79
CA ASP A 54 -6.05 -19.26 -14.92
C ASP A 54 -6.52 -19.15 -16.38
N ALA A 55 -5.65 -18.78 -17.33
CA ALA A 55 -5.84 -18.89 -18.78
C ALA A 55 -7.06 -18.16 -19.36
N ILE A 56 -7.54 -17.10 -18.69
CA ILE A 56 -8.57 -16.19 -19.20
C ILE A 56 -7.93 -14.83 -19.49
N MET A 57 -7.96 -14.41 -20.76
CA MET A 57 -7.32 -13.20 -21.28
C MET A 57 -5.84 -13.06 -20.84
N PRO A 58 -4.99 -14.11 -20.99
CA PRO A 58 -3.65 -14.11 -20.39
C PRO A 58 -2.74 -12.99 -20.90
N ASP A 59 -2.93 -12.52 -22.14
CA ASP A 59 -2.10 -11.46 -22.73
C ASP A 59 -2.24 -10.11 -22.01
N ILE A 60 -3.45 -9.79 -21.52
CA ILE A 60 -3.68 -8.58 -20.71
C ILE A 60 -2.82 -8.64 -19.44
N PHE A 61 -2.77 -9.79 -18.78
CA PHE A 61 -1.99 -9.96 -17.55
C PHE A 61 -0.49 -10.14 -17.80
N ARG A 62 -0.07 -10.64 -18.96
CA ARG A 62 1.35 -10.60 -19.38
C ARG A 62 1.83 -9.17 -19.55
N HIS A 63 1.04 -8.33 -20.21
CA HIS A 63 1.36 -6.92 -20.38
C HIS A 63 1.42 -6.19 -19.03
N ARG A 64 0.42 -6.38 -18.16
CA ARG A 64 0.42 -5.82 -16.80
C ARG A 64 1.59 -6.32 -15.96
N LEU A 65 1.92 -7.61 -16.03
CA LEU A 65 3.07 -8.18 -15.35
C LEU A 65 4.37 -7.50 -15.77
N ALA A 66 4.58 -7.30 -17.08
CA ALA A 66 5.76 -6.59 -17.59
C ALA A 66 5.84 -5.16 -17.05
N HIS A 67 4.71 -4.43 -17.02
CA HIS A 67 4.64 -3.10 -16.43
C HIS A 67 4.99 -3.08 -14.94
N PHE A 68 4.45 -3.99 -14.13
CA PHE A 68 4.77 -4.03 -12.70
C PHE A 68 6.22 -4.45 -12.42
N LEU A 69 6.77 -5.36 -13.21
CA LEU A 69 8.19 -5.72 -13.13
C LEU A 69 9.09 -4.52 -13.48
N GLN A 70 8.76 -3.77 -14.52
CA GLN A 70 9.47 -2.54 -14.89
C GLN A 70 9.38 -1.50 -13.78
N ARG A 71 8.16 -1.25 -13.26
CA ARG A 71 7.93 -0.32 -12.15
C ARG A 71 8.74 -0.70 -10.91
N ARG A 72 8.77 -1.98 -10.54
CA ARG A 72 9.60 -2.49 -9.45
C ARG A 72 11.08 -2.18 -9.66
N SER A 73 11.61 -2.43 -10.85
CA SER A 73 12.99 -2.10 -11.19
C SER A 73 13.28 -0.60 -11.12
N GLN A 74 12.36 0.24 -11.59
CA GLN A 74 12.49 1.71 -11.50
C GLN A 74 12.48 2.21 -10.05
N MET A 75 11.63 1.64 -9.20
CA MET A 75 11.60 1.97 -7.76
C MET A 75 12.91 1.57 -7.07
N ILE A 76 13.45 0.38 -7.38
CA ILE A 76 14.74 -0.05 -6.83
C ILE A 76 15.86 0.89 -7.30
N ALA A 77 15.84 1.31 -8.56
CA ALA A 77 16.87 2.19 -9.13
C ALA A 77 16.78 3.64 -8.62
N SER A 78 15.64 4.07 -8.07
CA SER A 78 15.45 5.45 -7.58
C SER A 78 15.89 5.65 -6.12
N GLU A 79 16.30 4.58 -5.44
CA GLU A 79 16.79 4.63 -4.06
C GLU A 79 18.27 4.23 -3.96
N ARG A 80 18.88 4.49 -2.81
CA ARG A 80 20.22 4.00 -2.49
C ARG A 80 20.28 2.47 -2.59
N SER A 81 21.42 1.94 -3.04
CA SER A 81 21.63 0.50 -3.14
C SER A 81 21.53 -0.17 -1.76
N GLY A 82 21.03 -1.40 -1.73
CA GLY A 82 20.97 -2.23 -0.51
C GLY A 82 19.73 -2.04 0.36
N LEU A 83 18.80 -1.14 0.02
CA LEU A 83 17.53 -1.06 0.75
C LEU A 83 16.68 -2.33 0.52
N PRO A 84 16.06 -2.89 1.58
CA PRO A 84 15.10 -3.97 1.44
C PRO A 84 13.91 -3.57 0.58
N TRP A 85 13.43 -4.49 -0.26
CA TRP A 85 12.30 -4.22 -1.16
C TRP A 85 11.04 -3.63 -0.47
N PRO A 86 10.59 -4.10 0.70
CA PRO A 86 9.44 -3.50 1.38
C PRO A 86 9.66 -2.01 1.74
N VAL A 87 10.89 -1.64 2.09
CA VAL A 87 11.28 -0.25 2.36
C VAL A 87 11.24 0.58 1.09
N VAL A 88 11.78 0.07 -0.02
CA VAL A 88 11.71 0.73 -1.34
C VAL A 88 10.25 0.98 -1.75
N GLN A 89 9.38 -0.02 -1.59
CA GLN A 89 7.96 0.14 -1.91
C GLN A 89 7.30 1.20 -1.03
N ARG A 90 7.62 1.23 0.27
CA ARG A 90 7.08 2.24 1.18
C ARG A 90 7.59 3.65 0.86
N LEU A 91 8.87 3.81 0.57
CA LEU A 91 9.46 5.08 0.13
C LEU A 91 8.80 5.61 -1.15
N SER A 92 8.54 4.75 -2.13
CA SER A 92 7.82 5.14 -3.34
C SER A 92 6.40 5.64 -3.04
N PHE A 93 5.69 5.03 -2.09
CA PHE A 93 4.38 5.51 -1.65
C PHE A 93 4.50 6.88 -0.98
N LEU A 94 5.44 7.03 -0.04
CA LEU A 94 5.65 8.31 0.68
C LEU A 94 6.02 9.45 -0.27
N LYS A 95 6.86 9.19 -1.28
CA LYS A 95 7.19 10.16 -2.34
C LYS A 95 5.96 10.57 -3.16
N ALA A 96 5.08 9.63 -3.48
CA ALA A 96 3.83 9.93 -4.17
C ALA A 96 2.86 10.73 -3.28
N THR A 97 2.74 10.39 -2.00
CA THR A 97 1.95 11.15 -1.02
C THR A 97 2.49 12.56 -0.88
N LYS A 98 3.81 12.72 -0.74
CA LYS A 98 4.48 14.03 -0.69
C LYS A 98 4.12 14.88 -1.91
N TYR A 99 4.25 14.33 -3.11
CA TYR A 99 3.90 15.03 -4.34
C TYR A 99 2.42 15.47 -4.37
N LEU A 100 1.51 14.63 -3.89
CA LEU A 100 0.09 14.99 -3.80
C LEU A 100 -0.18 16.11 -2.78
N LEU A 101 0.50 16.10 -1.64
CA LEU A 101 0.41 17.18 -0.64
C LEU A 101 0.99 18.49 -1.19
N GLU A 102 2.10 18.44 -1.92
CA GLU A 102 2.68 19.60 -2.61
C GLU A 102 1.73 20.19 -3.66
N LEU A 103 0.99 19.34 -4.36
CA LEU A 103 0.06 19.75 -5.41
C LEU A 103 -1.28 20.28 -4.86
N ASN A 104 -1.83 19.62 -3.86
CA ASN A 104 -3.20 19.86 -3.38
C ASN A 104 -3.27 20.70 -2.09
N GLY A 105 -2.13 20.95 -1.44
CA GLY A 105 -2.06 21.58 -0.13
C GLY A 105 -1.98 20.56 1.01
N ASP A 106 -1.23 20.91 2.05
CA ASP A 106 -1.01 20.09 3.24
C ASP A 106 -1.89 20.55 4.41
N HIS A 107 -3.20 20.46 4.24
CA HIS A 107 -4.18 20.99 5.21
C HIS A 107 -4.08 20.34 6.59
N ASP A 108 -3.72 19.06 6.63
CA ASP A 108 -3.55 18.30 7.87
C ASP A 108 -2.11 18.28 8.37
N GLU A 109 -1.23 19.14 7.83
CA GLU A 109 0.18 19.28 8.24
C GLU A 109 0.95 17.94 8.25
N GLN A 110 0.73 17.08 7.26
CA GLN A 110 1.35 15.76 7.13
C GLN A 110 2.75 15.79 6.54
N MET A 111 3.15 16.87 5.88
CA MET A 111 4.46 17.01 5.24
C MET A 111 5.64 16.72 6.19
N PRO A 112 5.67 17.20 7.45
CA PRO A 112 6.71 16.84 8.41
C PRO A 112 6.80 15.33 8.64
N ASN A 113 5.67 14.65 8.84
CA ASN A 113 5.62 13.20 9.07
C ASN A 113 6.12 12.42 7.87
N ILE A 114 5.69 12.81 6.66
CA ILE A 114 6.14 12.17 5.42
C ILE A 114 7.66 12.31 5.27
N ASN A 115 8.22 13.50 5.51
CA ASN A 115 9.67 13.70 5.46
C ASN A 115 10.41 12.88 6.53
N GLY A 116 9.94 12.91 7.78
CA GLY A 116 10.54 12.13 8.88
C GLY A 116 10.52 10.62 8.63
N LEU A 117 9.43 10.09 8.09
CA LEU A 117 9.33 8.68 7.69
C LEU A 117 10.31 8.34 6.56
N MET A 118 10.38 9.19 5.53
CA MET A 118 11.32 9.01 4.42
C MET A 118 12.76 8.97 4.94
N GLU A 119 13.16 9.90 5.80
CA GLU A 119 14.49 9.96 6.41
C GLU A 119 14.79 8.72 7.28
N ALA A 120 13.81 8.26 8.07
CA ALA A 120 14.00 7.08 8.90
C ALA A 120 14.18 5.80 8.09
N TYR A 121 13.39 5.59 7.03
CA TYR A 121 13.54 4.47 6.10
C TYR A 121 14.83 4.55 5.28
N GLN A 122 15.24 5.76 4.91
CA GLN A 122 16.52 5.99 4.26
C GLN A 122 17.71 5.89 5.21
N SER A 123 17.49 5.82 6.52
CA SER A 123 18.55 5.63 7.51
C SER A 123 18.67 4.15 7.83
N ASP A 124 17.78 3.58 8.65
CA ASP A 124 17.82 2.15 9.05
C ASP A 124 16.47 1.59 9.54
N LYS A 125 15.38 2.37 9.48
CA LYS A 125 14.06 1.89 9.89
C LYS A 125 13.65 0.71 9.00
N LYS A 126 13.25 -0.39 9.64
CA LYS A 126 12.70 -1.54 8.94
C LYS A 126 11.21 -1.31 8.68
N PHE A 127 10.76 -1.69 7.50
CA PHE A 127 9.33 -1.81 7.23
C PHE A 127 8.90 -3.26 7.45
N GLU A 128 8.03 -3.47 8.42
CA GLU A 128 7.37 -4.75 8.66
C GLU A 128 5.86 -4.54 8.65
N LYS A 129 5.15 -5.36 7.86
CA LYS A 129 3.71 -5.28 7.75
C LYS A 129 3.06 -5.59 9.11
N GLY A 130 2.23 -4.68 9.61
CA GLY A 130 1.58 -4.81 10.92
C GLY A 130 2.41 -4.28 12.10
N ALA A 131 3.65 -3.85 11.87
CA ALA A 131 4.42 -3.12 12.88
C ALA A 131 3.99 -1.65 12.88
N ILE A 132 3.14 -1.29 13.84
CA ILE A 132 2.56 0.06 13.92
C ILE A 132 3.55 1.03 14.56
N SER A 133 3.74 2.20 13.96
CA SER A 133 4.41 3.34 14.60
C SER A 133 3.62 4.63 14.42
N TYR A 134 3.69 5.49 15.42
CA TYR A 134 3.01 6.79 15.46
C TYR A 134 4.00 7.90 15.24
N TRP A 135 3.58 8.88 14.43
CA TRP A 135 4.40 10.00 14.02
C TRP A 135 3.65 11.30 14.27
N TYR A 136 4.37 12.28 14.80
CA TYR A 136 3.85 13.61 15.06
C TYR A 136 4.92 14.65 14.76
N GLN A 137 4.59 15.66 13.97
CA GLN A 137 5.51 16.74 13.57
C GLN A 137 6.88 16.25 13.07
N GLY A 138 6.89 15.13 12.32
CA GLY A 138 8.10 14.58 11.71
C GLY A 138 8.93 13.65 12.59
N ALA A 139 8.52 13.39 13.84
CA ALA A 139 9.19 12.46 14.73
C ALA A 139 8.33 11.23 15.01
N GLN A 140 8.97 10.06 15.11
CA GLN A 140 8.35 8.86 15.67
C GLN A 140 8.14 9.07 17.16
N ILE A 141 6.89 9.11 17.61
CA ILE A 141 6.53 9.25 19.02
C ILE A 141 6.26 7.90 19.69
N TYR A 142 6.03 6.86 18.90
CA TYR A 142 5.87 5.49 19.40
C TYR A 142 6.09 4.46 18.27
N PRO A 143 6.61 3.25 18.54
CA PRO A 143 7.21 2.84 19.81
C PRO A 143 8.50 3.59 20.08
N GLU A 144 8.84 3.78 21.36
CA GLU A 144 10.11 4.38 21.76
C GLU A 144 11.29 3.45 21.42
N LYS A 145 11.05 2.13 21.29
CA LYS A 145 12.04 1.11 20.93
C LYS A 145 11.48 0.09 19.93
N ASP A 146 12.35 -0.40 19.05
CA ASP A 146 12.02 -1.49 18.13
C ASP A 146 11.62 -2.74 18.92
N GLY A 147 10.37 -3.21 18.72
CA GLY A 147 9.82 -4.42 19.33
C GLY A 147 8.68 -4.19 20.33
N ASP A 148 8.43 -2.95 20.75
CA ASP A 148 7.23 -2.66 21.53
C ASP A 148 6.00 -2.81 20.64
N LYS A 149 5.04 -3.64 21.08
CA LYS A 149 3.78 -3.86 20.38
C LYS A 149 2.70 -3.02 21.03
N LEU A 150 1.98 -2.24 20.22
CA LEU A 150 0.70 -1.68 20.61
C LEU A 150 -0.36 -2.76 20.62
N ASP A 151 -1.07 -2.90 21.73
CA ASP A 151 -2.41 -3.44 21.66
C ASP A 151 -3.39 -2.40 21.07
N TYR A 152 -4.54 -2.88 20.61
CA TYR A 152 -5.58 -2.06 20.00
C TYR A 152 -6.05 -0.91 20.91
N TRP A 153 -6.07 -1.09 22.22
CA TRP A 153 -6.54 -0.08 23.18
C TRP A 153 -5.51 1.02 23.40
N GLN A 154 -4.23 0.66 23.46
CA GLN A 154 -3.13 1.63 23.50
C GLN A 154 -3.10 2.46 22.21
N ALA A 155 -3.33 1.83 21.06
CA ALA A 155 -3.46 2.49 19.76
C ALA A 155 -4.63 3.48 19.73
N THR A 156 -5.80 3.05 20.20
CA THR A 156 -7.00 3.88 20.27
C THR A 156 -6.85 5.02 21.28
N HIS A 157 -6.20 4.77 22.42
CA HIS A 157 -5.97 5.79 23.44
C HIS A 157 -4.96 6.85 22.98
N LEU A 158 -3.87 6.46 22.31
CA LEU A 158 -2.96 7.42 21.68
C LEU A 158 -3.70 8.24 20.62
N GLN A 159 -4.43 7.59 19.72
CA GLN A 159 -5.24 8.29 18.71
C GLN A 159 -6.24 9.27 19.34
N SER A 160 -6.85 8.93 20.48
CA SER A 160 -7.77 9.82 21.20
C SER A 160 -7.10 11.12 21.69
N ARG A 161 -5.81 11.05 22.07
CA ARG A 161 -5.04 12.23 22.49
C ARG A 161 -4.73 13.18 21.33
N PHE A 162 -4.70 12.66 20.11
CA PHE A 162 -4.43 13.40 18.89
C PHE A 162 -5.69 13.58 18.03
N THR A 163 -6.87 13.28 18.56
CA THR A 163 -8.13 13.48 17.84
C THR A 163 -8.34 14.98 17.62
N GLY A 164 -8.36 15.39 16.36
CA GLY A 164 -8.42 16.81 15.96
C GLY A 164 -7.06 17.53 15.92
N ALA A 165 -5.96 16.84 16.23
CA ALA A 165 -4.63 17.39 16.04
C ALA A 165 -4.20 17.26 14.57
N SER A 166 -3.80 18.38 13.95
CA SER A 166 -3.05 18.35 12.70
C SER A 166 -1.70 17.65 12.92
N SER A 167 -1.10 17.14 11.85
CA SER A 167 0.22 16.51 11.84
C SER A 167 0.33 15.18 12.59
N PHE A 168 -0.74 14.40 12.73
CA PHE A 168 -0.68 13.03 13.25
C PHE A 168 -0.70 11.98 12.15
N TRP A 169 0.20 11.00 12.21
CA TRP A 169 0.30 9.90 11.24
C TRP A 169 0.46 8.55 11.93
N VAL A 170 -0.20 7.53 11.36
CA VAL A 170 -0.04 6.14 11.77
C VAL A 170 0.59 5.33 10.64
N GLU A 171 1.78 4.83 10.90
CA GLU A 171 2.57 4.02 10.00
C GLU A 171 2.35 2.53 10.29
N GLY A 172 2.33 1.68 9.27
CA GLY A 172 2.36 0.22 9.45
C GLY A 172 1.03 -0.44 9.86
N LEU A 173 -0.02 0.33 10.10
CA LEU A 173 -1.39 -0.19 9.99
C LEU A 173 -1.56 -0.75 8.57
N ASP A 174 -2.16 -1.93 8.47
CA ASP A 174 -2.57 -2.50 7.19
C ASP A 174 -3.65 -1.56 6.62
N VAL A 175 -3.23 -0.49 5.96
CA VAL A 175 -4.13 0.39 5.22
C VAL A 175 -4.30 -0.22 3.84
N PRO A 176 -5.42 -0.92 3.56
CA PRO A 176 -5.89 -0.99 2.19
C PRO A 176 -6.58 0.35 1.87
N TRP A 177 -5.86 1.46 2.01
CA TRP A 177 -6.24 2.80 1.54
C TRP A 177 -7.43 3.45 2.25
N SER A 178 -7.28 4.75 2.50
CA SER A 178 -8.35 5.70 2.82
C SER A 178 -9.40 5.22 3.83
N ALA A 179 -9.07 5.37 5.10
CA ALA A 179 -9.82 6.32 5.90
C ALA A 179 -8.76 7.36 6.31
N GLU A 180 -8.62 8.52 5.66
CA GLU A 180 -9.55 9.62 5.91
C GLU A 180 -10.50 9.26 7.04
N VAL A 181 -9.97 9.37 8.27
CA VAL A 181 -10.84 9.72 9.38
C VAL A 181 -11.20 11.19 9.15
N SER A 182 -12.04 11.45 8.14
CA SER A 182 -12.81 12.68 8.09
C SER A 182 -13.74 12.61 9.30
N LEU A 183 -13.40 13.36 10.32
CA LEU A 183 -14.28 13.62 11.45
C LEU A 183 -15.43 14.48 10.93
N HIS A 184 -16.62 13.89 10.85
CA HIS A 184 -17.87 14.61 10.99
C HIS A 184 -18.52 14.16 12.29
#